data_AF-A0AA97EY30-F1
#
_entry.id   AF-A0AA97EY30-F1
#
_cell.length_a   1.000
_cell.length_b   1.000
_cell.length_c   1.000
_cell.angle_alpha   90.00
_cell.angle_beta   90.00
_cell.angle_gamma   90.00
#
_symmetry.space_group_name_H-M   'P 1'
#
loop_
_entity.id
_entity.type
_entity.pdbx_description
1 polymer ?
#
loop_
_entity_poly.entity_id
_entity_poly.type
_entity_poly.pdbx_seq_one_letter_code
_entity_poly.pdbx_strand_id
1 'polypeptide(L)'
;MKIILMLLTLGGLTACELEQVSQQVQQQQDICEGVITSFLKAQSLENYQLLGIKALSDLPKKYSYQYRFEGDLHFINVPKRPNLNFQCGENFDQKIEVKLVDGEKKILIGEMNILKAQIVKEIIAYRNL
;
A
#
# COMPACT_ATOMS: atom_id res chain seq x y z
N MET A 1 0.55 64.97 12.85
CA MET A 1 1.51 63.91 13.24
C MET A 1 0.83 63.11 14.35
N LYS A 2 0.45 61.84 14.22
CA LYS A 2 1.23 60.66 13.82
C LYS A 2 0.35 59.64 13.09
N ILE A 3 0.97 59.06 12.08
CA ILE A 3 0.48 58.07 11.13
C ILE A 3 0.77 56.66 11.70
N ILE A 4 -0.23 55.79 11.62
CA ILE A 4 -0.22 54.35 11.23
C ILE A 4 0.95 53.48 11.71
N LEU A 5 0.64 52.37 12.38
CA LEU A 5 1.13 51.03 12.00
C LEU A 5 0.40 49.93 12.79
N MET A 6 -0.74 49.46 12.25
CA MET A 6 -1.20 48.10 12.54
C MET A 6 -0.25 47.17 11.79
N LEU A 7 0.66 46.50 12.51
CA LEU A 7 1.46 45.43 11.94
C LEU A 7 0.53 44.25 11.64
N LEU A 8 0.25 44.06 10.34
CA LEU A 8 -0.13 42.79 9.78
C LEU A 8 0.95 41.75 10.09
N THR A 9 0.76 40.96 11.14
CA THR A 9 1.38 39.64 11.21
C THR A 9 0.57 38.70 10.34
N LEU A 10 0.71 38.88 9.02
CA LEU A 10 0.32 37.90 8.02
C LEU A 10 1.36 36.77 8.10
N GLY A 11 1.26 35.95 9.14
CA GLY A 11 1.98 34.70 9.23
C GLY A 11 1.49 33.82 8.09
N GLY A 12 2.30 33.73 7.03
CA GLY A 12 2.06 32.81 5.94
C GLY A 12 1.91 31.42 6.54
N LEU A 13 0.68 30.91 6.53
CA LEU A 13 0.41 29.49 6.61
C LEU A 13 1.09 28.90 5.39
N THR A 14 2.33 28.44 5.54
CA THR A 14 2.92 27.49 4.59
C THR A 14 2.04 26.26 4.69
N ALA A 15 1.01 26.20 3.83
CA ALA A 15 0.32 24.97 3.56
C ALA A 15 1.41 23.99 3.17
N CYS A 16 1.65 22.98 4.02
CA CYS A 16 2.33 21.78 3.57
C CYS A 16 1.60 21.37 2.30
N GLU A 17 2.30 21.36 1.17
CA GLU A 17 1.82 20.64 -0.01
C GLU A 17 1.64 19.20 0.44
N LEU A 18 0.40 18.82 0.80
CA LEU A 18 0.04 17.41 0.79
C LEU A 18 0.23 17.01 -0.68
N GLU A 19 1.35 16.36 -0.98
CA GLU A 19 1.53 15.64 -2.24
C GLU A 19 0.29 14.76 -2.40
N GLN A 20 -0.64 15.19 -3.24
CA GLN A 20 -1.84 14.43 -3.53
C GLN A 20 -1.39 13.15 -4.24
N VAL A 21 -1.31 12.06 -3.49
CA VAL A 21 -1.09 10.73 -4.03
C VAL A 21 -2.17 10.51 -5.09
N SER A 22 -1.75 10.31 -6.35
CA SER A 22 -2.68 10.13 -7.46
C SER A 22 -3.64 8.98 -7.16
N GLN A 23 -4.93 9.10 -7.51
CA GLN A 23 -5.94 8.08 -7.26
C GLN A 23 -5.54 6.67 -7.76
N GLN A 24 -4.78 6.60 -8.87
CA GLN A 24 -4.25 5.34 -9.41
C GLN A 24 -3.26 4.66 -8.45
N VAL A 25 -2.40 5.42 -7.77
CA VAL A 25 -1.46 4.88 -6.76
C VAL A 25 -2.21 4.33 -5.57
N GLN A 26 -3.20 5.08 -5.08
CA GLN A 26 -4.02 4.62 -3.96
C GLN A 26 -4.75 3.33 -4.32
N GLN A 27 -5.39 3.28 -5.50
CA GLN A 27 -6.07 2.09 -5.97
C GLN A 27 -5.13 0.89 -6.08
N GLN A 28 -3.91 1.09 -6.61
CA GLN A 28 -2.91 0.03 -6.66
C GLN A 28 -2.54 -0.46 -5.26
N GLN A 29 -2.29 0.45 -4.32
CA GLN A 29 -1.95 0.09 -2.94
C GLN A 29 -3.08 -0.68 -2.25
N ASP A 30 -4.33 -0.22 -2.38
CA ASP A 30 -5.51 -0.90 -1.85
C ASP A 30 -5.64 -2.33 -2.40
N ILE A 31 -5.40 -2.49 -3.70
CA ILE A 31 -5.34 -3.78 -4.38
C ILE A 31 -4.24 -4.67 -3.79
N CYS A 32 -3.01 -4.15 -3.68
CA CYS A 32 -1.86 -4.89 -3.15
C CYS A 32 -2.16 -5.38 -1.72
N GLU A 33 -2.62 -4.49 -0.85
CA GLU A 33 -2.95 -4.81 0.54
C GLU A 33 -4.09 -5.81 0.64
N GLY A 34 -5.13 -5.67 -0.19
CA GLY A 34 -6.24 -6.60 -0.24
C GLY A 34 -5.80 -8.02 -0.61
N VAL A 35 -4.97 -8.16 -1.64
CA VAL A 35 -4.43 -9.46 -2.07
C VAL A 35 -3.54 -10.07 -0.99
N ILE A 36 -2.61 -9.29 -0.42
CA ILE A 36 -1.71 -9.78 0.63
C ILE A 36 -2.51 -10.22 1.87
N THR A 37 -3.47 -9.41 2.31
CA THR A 37 -4.34 -9.72 3.44
C THR A 37 -5.14 -11.01 3.20
N SER A 38 -5.66 -11.19 1.99
CA SER A 38 -6.40 -12.38 1.61
C SER A 38 -5.51 -13.62 1.62
N PHE A 39 -4.28 -13.50 1.09
CA PHE A 39 -3.28 -14.55 1.15
C PHE A 39 -2.94 -14.95 2.59
N LEU A 40 -2.65 -13.96 3.46
CA LEU A 40 -2.32 -14.23 4.87
C LEU A 40 -3.45 -15.00 5.58
N LYS A 41 -4.70 -14.58 5.41
CA LYS A 41 -5.88 -15.28 5.96
C LYS A 41 -6.03 -16.69 5.39
N ALA A 42 -5.92 -16.85 4.07
CA ALA A 42 -6.06 -18.14 3.42
C ALA A 42 -4.99 -19.16 3.84
N GLN A 43 -3.84 -18.69 4.34
CA GLN A 43 -2.73 -19.52 4.83
C GLN A 43 -2.65 -19.59 6.36
N SER A 44 -3.64 -19.06 7.09
CA SER A 44 -3.64 -18.98 8.55
C SER A 44 -2.40 -18.24 9.13
N LEU A 45 -2.02 -17.14 8.49
CA LEU A 45 -0.88 -16.28 8.81
C LEU A 45 -1.34 -14.90 9.33
N GLU A 46 -2.49 -14.83 10.01
CA GLU A 46 -3.09 -13.57 10.48
C GLU A 46 -2.27 -12.87 11.57
N ASN A 47 -1.36 -13.59 12.24
CA ASN A 47 -0.44 -13.03 13.22
C ASN A 47 0.69 -12.20 12.58
N TYR A 48 0.75 -12.11 11.25
CA TYR A 48 1.70 -11.23 10.57
C TYR A 48 1.13 -9.82 10.39
N GLN A 49 1.82 -8.83 10.93
CA GLN A 49 1.43 -7.41 10.83
C GLN A 49 2.31 -6.66 9.83
N LEU A 50 1.71 -5.68 9.15
CA LEU A 50 2.42 -4.80 8.23
C LEU A 50 3.37 -3.89 9.02
N LEU A 51 4.66 -4.01 8.75
CA LEU A 51 5.71 -3.17 9.33
C LEU A 51 5.93 -1.89 8.51
N GLY A 52 5.81 -1.99 7.19
CA GLY A 52 5.99 -0.83 6.32
C GLY A 52 5.93 -1.14 4.83
N ILE A 53 5.80 -0.07 4.06
CA ILE A 53 5.74 -0.07 2.60
C ILE A 53 6.87 0.80 2.06
N LYS A 54 7.60 0.31 1.06
CA LYS A 54 8.72 1.02 0.44
C LYS A 54 8.60 1.01 -1.08
N ALA A 55 8.76 2.16 -1.73
CA ALA A 55 8.86 2.24 -3.18
C ALA A 55 10.15 1.55 -3.68
N LEU A 56 10.04 0.77 -4.74
CA LEU A 56 11.15 0.07 -5.41
C LEU A 56 11.46 0.67 -6.78
N SER A 57 10.45 1.18 -7.48
CA SER A 57 10.57 1.84 -8.79
C SER A 57 9.32 2.68 -9.05
N ASP A 58 9.49 3.80 -9.76
CA ASP A 58 8.40 4.71 -10.12
C ASP A 58 7.79 4.41 -11.50
N LEU A 59 8.53 3.72 -12.38
CA LEU A 59 8.08 3.32 -13.71
C LEU A 59 8.58 1.91 -14.08
N PRO A 60 7.70 0.88 -14.06
CA PRO A 60 6.34 0.91 -13.51
C PRO A 60 6.36 0.94 -11.97
N LYS A 61 5.31 1.52 -11.37
CA LYS A 61 5.20 1.70 -9.92
C LYS A 61 5.24 0.36 -9.20
N LYS A 62 6.28 0.15 -8.39
CA LYS A 62 6.51 -1.08 -7.63
C LYS A 62 6.80 -0.75 -6.17
N TYR A 63 6.20 -1.53 -5.28
CA TYR A 63 6.32 -1.38 -3.85
C TYR A 63 6.72 -2.70 -3.20
N SER A 64 7.49 -2.61 -2.11
CA SER A 64 7.79 -3.69 -1.19
C SER A 64 6.93 -3.52 0.06
N TYR A 65 6.23 -4.58 0.45
CA TYR A 65 5.47 -4.64 1.69
C TYR A 65 6.18 -5.60 2.65
N GLN A 66 6.51 -5.10 3.83
CA GLN A 66 7.23 -5.87 4.84
C GLN A 66 6.27 -6.24 5.95
N TYR A 67 6.16 -7.52 6.26
CA TYR A 67 5.32 -8.05 7.33
C TYR A 67 6.20 -8.77 8.35
N ARG A 68 5.84 -8.65 9.63
CA ARG A 68 6.48 -9.34 10.73
C ARG A 68 5.46 -10.16 11.51
N PHE A 69 5.86 -11.36 11.91
CA PHE A 69 5.09 -12.17 12.84
C PHE A 69 5.09 -11.52 14.22
N GLU A 70 3.91 -11.14 14.69
CA GLU A 70 3.63 -10.60 16.01
C GLU A 70 2.85 -11.66 16.78
N GLY A 71 3.57 -12.62 17.35
CA GLY A 71 3.00 -13.66 18.22
C GLY A 71 3.88 -13.86 19.45
N ASP A 72 3.30 -14.41 20.50
CA ASP A 72 3.99 -14.57 21.78
C ASP A 72 5.17 -15.56 21.64
N LEU A 73 6.39 -15.06 21.89
CA LEU A 73 7.65 -15.79 21.75
C LEU A 73 7.78 -16.96 22.73
N HIS A 74 6.90 -17.05 23.73
CA HIS A 74 6.84 -18.15 24.69
C HIS A 74 6.24 -19.44 24.13
N PHE A 75 5.69 -19.43 22.92
CA PHE A 75 5.16 -20.63 22.27
C PHE A 75 6.18 -21.30 21.34
N ILE A 76 6.20 -22.63 21.36
CA ILE A 76 7.05 -23.52 20.53
C ILE A 76 6.82 -23.35 19.01
N ASN A 77 5.79 -22.58 18.61
CA ASN A 77 5.33 -22.43 17.23
C ASN A 77 5.77 -21.12 16.57
N VAL A 78 6.95 -20.59 16.89
CA VAL A 78 7.51 -19.46 16.14
C VAL A 78 7.75 -19.90 14.69
N PRO A 79 7.23 -19.18 13.69
CA PRO A 79 7.40 -19.57 12.30
C PRO A 79 8.88 -19.46 11.90
N LYS A 80 9.33 -20.39 11.06
CA LYS A 80 10.70 -20.38 10.49
C LYS A 80 11.02 -19.08 9.74
N ARG A 81 9.98 -18.37 9.27
CA ARG A 81 10.10 -17.08 8.58
C ARG A 81 9.36 -16.00 9.37
N PRO A 82 9.99 -15.37 10.37
CA PRO A 82 9.35 -14.34 11.17
C PRO A 82 9.09 -13.05 10.38
N ASN A 83 9.72 -12.88 9.21
CA ASN A 83 9.46 -11.76 8.32
C ASN A 83 9.04 -12.28 6.94
N LEU A 84 8.00 -11.66 6.38
CA LEU A 84 7.54 -11.90 5.01
C LEU A 84 7.71 -10.61 4.20
N ASN A 85 8.15 -10.75 2.96
CA ASN A 85 8.29 -9.63 2.04
C ASN A 85 7.43 -9.88 0.81
N PHE A 86 6.61 -8.92 0.44
CA PHE A 86 5.84 -8.96 -0.79
C PHE A 86 6.30 -7.86 -1.72
N GLN A 87 6.37 -8.16 -3.02
CA GLN A 87 6.53 -7.16 -4.07
C GLN A 87 5.19 -7.05 -4.79
N CYS A 88 4.67 -5.83 -4.86
CA CYS A 88 3.48 -5.54 -5.62
C CYS A 88 3.74 -4.41 -6.60
N GLY A 89 3.27 -4.55 -7.83
CA GLY A 89 3.39 -3.48 -8.80
C GLY A 89 2.66 -3.74 -10.09
N GLU A 90 2.42 -2.66 -10.82
CA GLU A 90 1.98 -2.76 -12.20
C GLU A 90 3.10 -3.33 -13.07
N ASN A 91 2.77 -4.24 -13.97
CA ASN A 91 3.63 -4.71 -15.03
C ASN A 91 3.34 -3.93 -16.33
N PHE A 92 4.16 -4.13 -17.37
CA PHE A 92 3.97 -3.41 -18.63
C PHE A 92 2.68 -3.77 -19.38
N ASP A 93 2.03 -4.87 -18.98
CA ASP A 93 0.75 -5.34 -19.54
C ASP A 93 -0.46 -4.77 -18.77
N GLN A 94 -0.28 -3.73 -17.95
CA GLN A 94 -1.32 -3.09 -17.14
C GLN A 94 -2.01 -4.06 -16.16
N LYS A 95 -1.25 -5.04 -15.66
CA LYS A 95 -1.69 -5.92 -14.59
C LYS A 95 -0.95 -5.59 -13.31
N ILE A 96 -1.66 -5.69 -12.20
CA ILE A 96 -1.05 -5.64 -10.87
C ILE A 96 -0.72 -7.07 -10.46
N GLU A 97 0.56 -7.31 -10.22
CA GLU A 97 1.06 -8.59 -9.72
C GLU A 97 1.49 -8.43 -8.27
N VAL A 98 1.18 -9.45 -7.45
CA VAL A 98 1.64 -9.57 -6.07
C VAL A 98 2.47 -10.82 -5.94
N LYS A 99 3.71 -10.67 -5.47
CA LYS A 99 4.68 -11.75 -5.33
C LYS A 99 5.18 -11.85 -3.91
N LEU A 100 5.16 -13.04 -3.32
CA LEU A 100 5.93 -13.35 -2.11
C LEU A 100 7.40 -13.51 -2.49
N VAL A 101 8.28 -12.80 -1.78
CA VAL A 101 9.73 -12.82 -2.01
C VAL A 101 10.43 -13.57 -0.89
N ASP A 102 11.23 -14.55 -1.28
CA ASP A 102 11.96 -15.45 -0.38
C ASP A 102 13.38 -15.68 -0.93
N GLY A 103 14.32 -14.85 -0.48
CA GLY A 103 15.65 -14.79 -1.08
C GLY A 103 15.55 -14.40 -2.56
N GLU A 104 16.09 -15.25 -3.44
CA GLU A 104 16.00 -15.07 -4.89
C GLU A 104 14.66 -15.55 -5.48
N LYS A 105 13.88 -16.33 -4.73
CA LYS A 105 12.61 -16.88 -5.21
C LYS A 105 11.52 -15.82 -5.13
N LYS A 106 10.76 -15.69 -6.22
CA LYS A 106 9.56 -14.85 -6.31
C LYS A 106 8.38 -15.71 -6.69
N ILE A 107 7.41 -15.82 -5.81
CA ILE A 107 6.22 -16.65 -5.98
C ILE A 107 5.04 -15.74 -6.26
N LEU A 108 4.41 -15.87 -7.43
CA LEU A 108 3.19 -15.13 -7.74
C LEU A 108 2.03 -15.65 -6.87
N ILE A 109 1.42 -14.77 -6.09
CA ILE A 109 0.31 -15.10 -5.19
C ILE A 109 -1.01 -14.44 -5.61
N GLY A 110 -0.93 -13.46 -6.51
CA GLY A 110 -2.11 -12.82 -7.08
C GLY A 110 -1.76 -11.99 -8.30
N GLU A 111 -2.68 -11.95 -9.25
CA GLU A 111 -2.62 -11.13 -10.46
C GLU A 111 -4.01 -10.55 -10.70
N MET A 112 -4.10 -9.26 -10.99
CA MET A 112 -5.35 -8.60 -11.33
C MET A 112 -5.16 -7.63 -12.48
N ASN A 113 -6.15 -7.57 -13.38
CA ASN A 113 -6.18 -6.55 -14.41
C ASN A 113 -6.57 -5.20 -13.80
N ILE A 114 -5.92 -4.12 -14.24
CA ILE A 114 -6.35 -2.78 -13.87
C ILE A 114 -7.69 -2.52 -14.56
N LEU A 115 -8.74 -2.34 -13.74
CA LEU A 115 -10.07 -2.02 -14.26
C LEU A 115 -10.07 -0.59 -14.79
N LYS A 116 -10.70 -0.40 -15.95
CA LYS A 116 -10.97 0.93 -16.50
C LYS A 116 -11.83 1.72 -15.51
N ALA A 117 -11.57 3.03 -15.38
CA ALA A 117 -12.27 3.91 -14.44
C ALA A 117 -13.82 3.84 -14.55
N GLN A 118 -14.34 3.62 -15.76
CA GLN A 118 -15.77 3.44 -16.00
C GLN A 118 -16.35 2.23 -15.24
N ILE A 119 -15.65 1.10 -15.24
CA ILE A 119 -16.09 -0.12 -14.54
C ILE A 119 -16.04 0.10 -13.02
N VAL A 120 -15.01 0.80 -12.53
CA VAL A 120 -14.91 1.15 -11.09
C VAL A 120 -16.11 2.00 -10.65
N LYS A 121 -16.54 2.95 -11.48
CA LYS A 121 -17.72 3.79 -11.20
C LYS A 121 -19.01 2.97 -11.10
N GLU A 122 -19.17 1.97 -11.96
CA GLU A 122 -20.31 1.04 -11.92
C GLU A 122 -20.27 0.17 -10.65
N ILE A 123 -19.10 -0.32 -10.24
CA ILE A 123 -18.95 -1.13 -9.03
C ILE A 123 -19.24 -0.30 -7.76
N ILE A 124 -18.77 0.96 -7.69
CA ILE A 124 -19.01 1.84 -6.54
C ILE A 124 -20.51 2.06 -6.31
N ALA A 125 -21.34 2.03 -7.37
CA ALA A 125 -22.79 2.15 -7.23
C ALA A 125 -23.40 1.04 -6.35
N TYR A 126 -22.80 -0.16 -6.28
CA TYR A 126 -23.24 -1.24 -5.41
C TYR A 126 -22.87 -1.06 -3.93
N ARG A 127 -22.00 -0.10 -3.62
CA ARG A 127 -21.53 0.17 -2.24
C ARG A 127 -22.43 1.17 -1.49
N ASN A 128 -23.27 1.92 -2.22
CA ASN A 128 -24.08 3.01 -1.70
C ASN A 128 -25.60 2.69 -1.67
N LEU A 129 -25.97 1.42 -1.47
CA LEU A 129 -27.36 1.00 -1.20
C LEU A 129 -27.58 0.82 0.30
#